data_AF-A0A9D8WYX5-F1
#
_entry.id   AF-A0A9D8WYX5-F1
#
_cell.length_a   1.000
_cell.length_b   1.000
_cell.length_c   1.000
_cell.angle_alpha   90.00
_cell.angle_beta   90.00
_cell.angle_gamma   90.00
#
_symmetry.space_group_name_H-M   'P 1'
#
loop_
_entity.id
_entity.type
_entity.pdbx_description
1 polymer ?
#
loop_
_entity_poly.entity_id
_entity_poly.type
_entity_poly.pdbx_seq_one_letter_code
_entity_poly.pdbx_strand_id
1 'polypeptide(L)'
;MKKIIAMLLSAVLLSFALVSCDEFDPDYWKDKYGVQDTTVYNVYYDFYVITEDGTDEPAKVTVNDSINQLLKKYNTQVKIHYLTATEYQTALKADVEAGPTDLSDTEFRNYLYGGRIVLINDKDMLSDYNFADLAPYLASNKFGDLAPDYKSPLLDAAYVNGALYGVPNNRVFGSYDYIQINREIAERKLGVSAQTTLLSITSMDDEHALELKAKIAEYNANNDPGEADLVESDVITLVTDKPYEYKQTEEAKKVEGTARQQYIVNVARYPVANADEAYASAYGVLPSANKTEAGKNEQGEDIQVVLVDYTDRAMEIIYALNKDKNIRNTLQYGVKGANYTVVDGIVVKSTEEDRVYNMNIEYTGNVFIASYSDVWTADAAKYGLEQNKQSVLGE
;
A
#
# COMPACT_ATOMS: atom_id res chain seq x y z
N MET A 1 57.52 -28.48 6.79
CA MET A 1 56.07 -28.64 6.53
C MET A 1 55.18 -27.59 7.18
N LYS A 2 55.44 -27.09 8.41
CA LYS A 2 54.58 -26.06 9.05
C LYS A 2 54.67 -24.63 8.47
N LYS A 3 55.73 -24.29 7.72
CA LYS A 3 55.88 -22.95 7.10
C LYS A 3 55.26 -22.82 5.69
N ILE A 4 54.93 -23.94 5.05
CA ILE A 4 54.31 -23.94 3.70
C ILE A 4 52.77 -23.88 3.81
N ILE A 5 52.20 -24.39 4.90
CA ILE A 5 50.75 -24.31 5.16
C ILE A 5 50.33 -22.88 5.54
N ALA A 6 51.20 -22.11 6.22
CA ALA A 6 50.90 -20.72 6.58
C ALA A 6 50.86 -19.76 5.37
N MET A 7 51.65 -20.02 4.31
CA MET A 7 51.62 -19.23 3.07
C MET A 7 50.40 -19.54 2.18
N LEU A 8 49.88 -20.77 2.26
CA LEU A 8 48.63 -21.14 1.56
C LEU A 8 47.38 -20.64 2.30
N LEU A 9 47.46 -20.38 3.61
CA LEU A 9 46.36 -19.77 4.36
C LEU A 9 46.27 -18.25 4.16
N SER A 10 47.40 -17.55 3.93
CA SER A 10 47.40 -16.12 3.62
C SER A 10 46.97 -15.78 2.19
N ALA A 11 46.99 -16.76 1.27
CA ALA A 11 46.55 -16.59 -0.11
C ALA A 11 45.04 -16.88 -0.33
N VAL A 12 44.34 -17.43 0.68
CA VAL A 12 42.90 -17.72 0.63
C VAL A 12 42.07 -16.70 1.44
N LEU A 13 42.73 -15.79 2.17
CA LEU A 13 42.08 -14.77 3.01
C LEU A 13 42.20 -13.34 2.44
N LEU A 14 42.59 -13.17 1.18
CA LEU A 14 42.77 -11.87 0.52
C LEU A 14 41.91 -11.70 -0.74
N SER A 15 40.64 -12.15 -0.69
CA SER A 15 39.70 -12.00 -1.82
C SER A 15 38.38 -11.31 -1.45
N PHE A 16 38.21 -10.85 -0.21
CA PHE A 16 37.01 -10.14 0.24
C PHE A 16 37.36 -8.76 0.81
N ALA A 17 37.90 -7.87 -0.03
CA ALA A 17 38.00 -6.45 0.28
C ALA A 17 38.41 -5.63 -0.96
N LEU A 18 37.62 -5.67 -2.02
CA LEU A 18 37.54 -4.58 -3.01
C LEU A 18 36.13 -4.62 -3.61
N VAL A 19 35.15 -4.07 -2.89
CA VAL A 19 33.97 -3.51 -3.56
C VAL A 19 34.49 -2.22 -4.19
N SER A 20 34.90 -2.33 -5.46
CA SER A 20 35.12 -1.16 -6.30
C SER A 20 33.76 -0.47 -6.44
N CYS A 21 33.71 0.83 -6.14
CA CYS A 21 32.71 1.70 -6.74
C CYS A 21 33.01 1.73 -8.24
N ASP A 22 32.51 0.75 -8.97
CA ASP A 22 32.48 0.80 -10.42
C ASP A 22 31.08 1.25 -10.84
N GLU A 23 31.06 2.32 -11.63
CA GLU A 23 29.88 2.78 -12.34
C GLU A 23 29.24 1.59 -13.07
N PHE A 24 27.91 1.50 -12.96
CA PHE A 24 27.11 0.43 -13.55
C PHE A 24 27.46 0.22 -15.03
N ASP A 25 28.09 -0.91 -15.35
CA ASP A 25 28.32 -1.36 -16.73
C ASP A 25 27.08 -2.13 -17.20
N PRO A 26 26.24 -1.55 -18.09
CA PRO A 26 25.04 -2.20 -18.60
C PRO A 26 25.32 -3.49 -19.39
N ASP A 27 26.57 -3.76 -19.77
CA ASP A 27 26.97 -4.93 -20.55
C ASP A 27 27.49 -6.11 -19.70
N TYR A 28 27.61 -5.94 -18.37
CA TYR A 28 28.12 -6.96 -17.44
C TYR A 28 27.41 -8.33 -17.55
N TRP A 29 26.14 -8.34 -17.92
CA TRP A 29 25.34 -9.57 -18.05
C TRP A 29 25.52 -10.30 -19.38
N LYS A 30 25.99 -9.62 -20.44
CA LYS A 30 26.16 -10.18 -21.79
C LYS A 30 27.26 -11.24 -21.84
N ASP A 31 28.36 -11.00 -21.12
CA ASP A 31 29.55 -11.85 -21.14
C ASP A 31 29.43 -13.07 -20.21
N LYS A 32 28.70 -12.94 -19.08
CA LYS A 32 28.60 -14.00 -18.06
C LYS A 32 27.65 -15.15 -18.42
N TYR A 33 26.63 -14.88 -19.25
CA TYR A 33 25.56 -15.85 -19.54
C TYR A 33 25.31 -16.10 -21.03
N GLY A 34 26.11 -15.51 -21.94
CA GLY A 34 26.02 -15.79 -23.37
C GLY A 34 24.66 -15.45 -23.99
N VAL A 35 23.96 -14.45 -23.46
CA VAL A 35 22.64 -14.04 -23.95
C VAL A 35 22.84 -13.12 -25.14
N GLN A 36 22.53 -13.61 -26.36
CA GLN A 36 22.43 -12.72 -27.52
C GLN A 36 21.16 -11.87 -27.39
N ASP A 37 21.40 -10.56 -27.38
CA ASP A 37 20.41 -9.50 -27.21
C ASP A 37 19.35 -9.57 -28.33
N THR A 38 18.14 -10.01 -28.00
CA THR A 38 16.98 -9.95 -28.91
C THR A 38 15.68 -9.49 -28.23
N THR A 39 15.72 -9.14 -26.93
CA THR A 39 14.54 -8.56 -26.26
C THR A 39 14.88 -7.17 -25.74
N VAL A 40 14.67 -6.18 -26.62
CA VAL A 40 14.47 -4.80 -26.22
C VAL A 40 13.36 -4.78 -25.16
N TYR A 41 13.66 -4.35 -23.93
CA TYR A 41 12.60 -3.95 -22.99
C TYR A 41 11.89 -2.75 -23.63
N ASN A 42 10.61 -2.87 -23.93
CA ASN A 42 9.94 -1.93 -24.84
C ASN A 42 9.33 -0.71 -24.12
N VAL A 43 9.19 -0.73 -22.79
CA VAL A 43 8.53 0.34 -22.01
C VAL A 43 9.17 0.48 -20.62
N TYR A 44 9.46 1.71 -20.21
CA TYR A 44 10.06 2.06 -18.92
C TYR A 44 9.14 2.99 -18.12
N TYR A 45 9.07 2.85 -16.80
CA TYR A 45 8.26 3.74 -15.95
C TYR A 45 9.07 4.24 -14.75
N ASP A 46 8.92 5.52 -14.43
CA ASP A 46 9.23 6.01 -13.10
C ASP A 46 8.07 5.65 -12.17
N PHE A 47 8.37 4.99 -11.05
CA PHE A 47 7.37 4.49 -10.11
C PHE A 47 7.57 5.12 -8.72
N TYR A 48 6.72 6.07 -8.36
CA TYR A 48 6.85 6.86 -7.14
C TYR A 48 6.07 6.24 -5.98
N VAL A 49 6.78 5.86 -4.92
CA VAL A 49 6.20 5.23 -3.73
C VAL A 49 6.69 5.90 -2.45
N ILE A 50 5.94 5.73 -1.36
CA ILE A 50 6.30 6.24 -0.04
C ILE A 50 6.84 5.09 0.83
N THR A 51 8.08 5.25 1.29
CA THR A 51 8.72 4.41 2.32
C THR A 51 8.67 5.07 3.69
N GLU A 52 8.73 4.27 4.74
CA GLU A 52 8.95 4.78 6.10
C GLU A 52 10.41 5.17 6.32
N ASP A 53 10.64 6.07 7.27
CA ASP A 53 11.97 6.45 7.74
C ASP A 53 12.78 5.21 8.16
N GLY A 54 14.07 5.22 7.85
CA GLY A 54 14.99 4.11 8.15
C GLY A 54 14.94 2.94 7.15
N THR A 55 14.21 3.08 6.03
CA THR A 55 14.35 2.14 4.89
C THR A 55 15.71 2.31 4.24
N ASP A 56 16.48 1.23 4.23
CA ASP A 56 17.88 1.21 3.83
C ASP A 56 18.07 1.25 2.30
N GLU A 57 19.16 1.87 1.84
CA GLU A 57 19.42 2.11 0.42
C GLU A 57 19.76 0.81 -0.35
N PRO A 58 20.70 -0.05 0.10
CA PRO A 58 20.86 -1.42 -0.40
C PRO A 58 19.55 -2.21 -0.49
N ALA A 59 18.66 -2.08 0.50
CA ALA A 59 17.37 -2.75 0.48
C ALA A 59 16.48 -2.23 -0.68
N LYS A 60 16.39 -0.91 -0.89
CA LYS A 60 15.63 -0.30 -2.00
C LYS A 60 16.10 -0.79 -3.37
N VAL A 61 17.41 -0.87 -3.59
CA VAL A 61 18.01 -1.38 -4.83
C VAL A 61 17.61 -2.83 -5.05
N THR A 62 17.78 -3.67 -4.01
CA THR A 62 17.43 -5.09 -4.06
C THR A 62 15.96 -5.32 -4.39
N VAL A 63 15.06 -4.49 -3.82
CA VAL A 63 13.62 -4.56 -4.10
C VAL A 63 13.31 -4.12 -5.53
N ASN A 64 13.90 -3.02 -6.01
CA ASN A 64 13.71 -2.54 -7.38
C ASN A 64 14.11 -3.61 -8.40
N ASP A 65 15.25 -4.27 -8.20
CA ASP A 65 15.73 -5.35 -9.06
C ASP A 65 14.80 -6.57 -9.03
N SER A 66 14.32 -6.94 -7.84
CA SER A 66 13.37 -8.06 -7.70
C SER A 66 12.02 -7.78 -8.36
N ILE A 67 11.49 -6.56 -8.21
CA ILE A 67 10.28 -6.13 -8.92
C ILE A 67 10.50 -6.21 -10.42
N ASN A 68 11.60 -5.68 -10.94
CA ASN A 68 11.91 -5.75 -12.37
C ASN A 68 12.05 -7.17 -12.89
N GLN A 69 12.61 -8.10 -12.11
CA GLN A 69 12.63 -9.52 -12.46
C GLN A 69 11.22 -10.12 -12.57
N LEU A 70 10.32 -9.76 -11.65
CA LEU A 70 8.92 -10.22 -11.67
C LEU A 70 8.11 -9.58 -12.82
N LEU A 71 8.45 -8.35 -13.22
CA LEU A 71 7.79 -7.63 -14.31
C LEU A 71 8.27 -8.03 -15.71
N LYS A 72 9.36 -8.82 -15.85
CA LYS A 72 9.85 -9.30 -17.16
C LYS A 72 8.77 -9.97 -18.01
N LYS A 73 7.81 -10.67 -17.40
CA LYS A 73 6.67 -11.30 -18.10
C LYS A 73 5.76 -10.29 -18.83
N TYR A 74 5.78 -9.02 -18.42
CA TYR A 74 5.02 -7.93 -19.03
C TYR A 74 5.86 -7.12 -20.03
N ASN A 75 7.15 -7.43 -20.17
CA ASN A 75 8.11 -6.67 -20.97
C ASN A 75 8.21 -5.18 -20.58
N THR A 76 8.10 -4.92 -19.26
CA THR A 76 8.12 -3.58 -18.67
C THR A 76 9.20 -3.52 -17.60
N GLN A 77 9.87 -2.37 -17.49
CA GLN A 77 10.80 -2.06 -16.41
C GLN A 77 10.32 -0.83 -15.64
N VAL A 78 10.60 -0.79 -14.34
CA VAL A 78 10.37 0.38 -13.48
C VAL A 78 11.67 0.86 -12.86
N LYS A 79 11.77 2.15 -12.59
CA LYS A 79 12.66 2.73 -11.59
C LYS A 79 11.82 3.23 -10.44
N ILE A 80 11.96 2.58 -9.30
CA ILE A 80 11.20 2.93 -8.12
C ILE A 80 11.89 4.09 -7.41
N HIS A 81 11.16 5.20 -7.27
CA HIS A 81 11.54 6.34 -6.45
C HIS A 81 10.97 6.13 -5.06
N TYR A 82 11.84 5.74 -4.13
CA TYR A 82 11.50 5.53 -2.73
C TYR A 82 11.71 6.82 -1.96
N LEU A 83 10.61 7.43 -1.52
CA LEU A 83 10.61 8.73 -0.87
C LEU A 83 9.95 8.61 0.50
N THR A 84 10.39 9.40 1.48
CA THR A 84 9.63 9.53 2.73
C THR A 84 8.35 10.33 2.48
N ALA A 85 7.39 10.26 3.40
CA ALA A 85 6.14 11.02 3.29
C ALA A 85 6.37 12.54 3.16
N THR A 86 7.44 13.05 3.78
CA THR A 86 7.78 14.49 3.73
C THR A 86 8.43 14.91 2.42
N GLU A 87 9.16 14.00 1.77
CA GLU A 87 9.84 14.26 0.50
C GLU A 87 8.90 14.11 -0.71
N TYR A 88 7.91 13.22 -0.60
CA TYR A 88 7.12 12.70 -1.71
C TYR A 88 6.58 13.78 -2.66
N GLN A 89 5.77 14.69 -2.13
CA GLN A 89 5.07 15.71 -2.92
C GLN A 89 6.07 16.69 -3.58
N THR A 90 7.13 17.06 -2.85
CA THR A 90 8.15 17.98 -3.35
C THR A 90 8.94 17.36 -4.51
N ALA A 91 9.38 16.11 -4.36
CA ALA A 91 10.14 15.41 -5.39
C ALA A 91 9.29 15.12 -6.63
N LEU A 92 8.04 14.66 -6.45
CA LEU A 92 7.12 14.41 -7.56
C LEU A 92 6.85 15.70 -8.34
N LYS A 93 6.55 16.80 -7.64
CA LYS A 93 6.31 18.10 -8.28
C LYS A 93 7.53 18.57 -9.07
N ALA A 94 8.72 18.50 -8.47
CA ALA A 94 9.96 18.90 -9.15
C ALA A 94 10.20 18.08 -10.43
N ASP A 95 9.96 16.77 -10.39
CA ASP A 95 10.11 15.90 -11.56
C ASP A 95 9.08 16.20 -12.67
N VAL A 96 7.82 16.43 -12.30
CA VAL A 96 6.76 16.81 -13.26
C VAL A 96 7.03 18.18 -13.88
N GLU A 97 7.52 19.15 -13.10
CA GLU A 97 7.82 20.52 -13.57
C GLU A 97 9.12 20.59 -14.41
N ALA A 98 10.14 19.79 -14.09
CA ALA A 98 11.41 19.79 -14.81
C ALA A 98 11.22 19.48 -16.30
N GLY A 99 10.27 18.60 -16.64
CA GLY A 99 10.14 18.10 -18.01
C GLY A 99 11.43 17.41 -18.48
N PRO A 100 11.59 17.14 -19.79
CA PRO A 100 12.80 16.51 -20.31
C PRO A 100 13.88 17.59 -20.52
N THR A 101 14.75 17.82 -19.54
CA THR A 101 15.94 18.68 -19.73
C THR A 101 17.20 17.95 -19.31
N ASP A 102 18.24 17.98 -20.16
CA ASP A 102 19.56 17.37 -19.92
C ASP A 102 19.56 15.85 -19.67
N LEU A 103 18.65 15.11 -20.33
CA LEU A 103 18.60 13.65 -20.27
C LEU A 103 19.70 13.04 -21.18
N SER A 104 20.42 12.03 -20.69
CA SER A 104 21.24 11.15 -21.53
C SER A 104 20.36 10.42 -22.56
N ASP A 105 20.92 9.88 -23.65
CA ASP A 105 20.13 9.16 -24.67
C ASP A 105 19.29 8.01 -24.09
N THR A 106 19.78 7.36 -23.04
CA THR A 106 19.04 6.32 -22.30
C THR A 106 17.87 6.90 -21.52
N GLU A 107 18.09 8.00 -20.81
CA GLU A 107 17.04 8.69 -20.04
C GLU A 107 16.00 9.35 -20.95
N PHE A 108 16.45 9.90 -22.08
CA PHE A 108 15.57 10.44 -23.12
C PHE A 108 14.72 9.33 -23.72
N ARG A 109 15.30 8.18 -24.08
CA ARG A 109 14.50 7.03 -24.53
C ARG A 109 13.51 6.57 -23.46
N ASN A 110 13.92 6.46 -22.20
CA ASN A 110 13.02 6.08 -21.12
C ASN A 110 11.86 7.08 -20.93
N TYR A 111 12.15 8.37 -21.08
CA TYR A 111 11.15 9.44 -21.11
C TYR A 111 10.20 9.34 -22.31
N LEU A 112 10.74 9.00 -23.49
CA LEU A 112 9.97 8.87 -24.73
C LEU A 112 9.05 7.64 -24.76
N TYR A 113 9.46 6.55 -24.11
CA TYR A 113 8.80 5.25 -24.16
C TYR A 113 8.13 4.87 -22.83
N GLY A 114 7.79 5.87 -22.01
CA GLY A 114 7.36 5.67 -20.62
C GLY A 114 6.38 6.70 -20.10
N GLY A 115 5.99 6.55 -18.84
CA GLY A 115 5.21 7.52 -18.07
C GLY A 115 5.58 7.45 -16.60
N ARG A 116 4.77 8.02 -15.72
CA ARG A 116 4.94 7.88 -14.27
C ARG A 116 3.78 7.13 -13.66
N ILE A 117 4.07 6.13 -12.86
CA ILE A 117 3.12 5.51 -11.95
C ILE A 117 3.28 6.20 -10.60
N VAL A 118 2.20 6.78 -10.09
CA VAL A 118 2.22 7.65 -8.92
C VAL A 118 1.24 7.12 -7.88
N LEU A 119 1.70 6.99 -6.64
CA LEU A 119 0.84 6.83 -5.48
C LEU A 119 0.13 8.16 -5.20
N ILE A 120 -1.15 8.22 -5.53
CA ILE A 120 -2.06 9.25 -5.05
C ILE A 120 -2.34 8.93 -3.58
N ASN A 121 -1.89 9.81 -2.69
CA ASN A 121 -2.11 9.71 -1.25
C ASN A 121 -2.97 10.85 -0.68
N ASP A 122 -3.38 11.78 -1.55
CA ASP A 122 -4.31 12.87 -1.28
C ASP A 122 -5.11 13.14 -2.55
N LYS A 123 -6.42 13.34 -2.42
CA LYS A 123 -7.30 13.64 -3.55
C LYS A 123 -6.99 15.00 -4.19
N ASP A 124 -6.45 15.95 -3.43
CA ASP A 124 -6.10 17.27 -3.97
C ASP A 124 -5.04 17.19 -5.08
N MET A 125 -4.26 16.09 -5.12
CA MET A 125 -3.34 15.79 -6.23
C MET A 125 -4.06 15.73 -7.59
N LEU A 126 -5.36 15.39 -7.63
CA LEU A 126 -6.12 15.35 -8.88
C LEU A 126 -6.28 16.72 -9.53
N SER A 127 -6.26 17.80 -8.75
CA SER A 127 -6.24 19.16 -9.28
C SER A 127 -4.82 19.67 -9.60
N ASP A 128 -3.81 19.13 -8.93
CA ASP A 128 -2.42 19.55 -9.10
C ASP A 128 -1.75 18.92 -10.33
N TYR A 129 -2.22 17.73 -10.74
CA TYR A 129 -1.61 16.97 -11.82
C TYR A 129 -2.63 16.50 -12.86
N ASN A 130 -2.16 16.37 -14.11
CA ASN A 130 -2.99 15.88 -15.21
C ASN A 130 -2.93 14.35 -15.33
N PHE A 131 -3.61 13.65 -14.42
CA PHE A 131 -3.73 12.19 -14.45
C PHE A 131 -4.50 11.70 -15.69
N ALA A 132 -4.07 10.57 -16.24
CA ALA A 132 -4.81 9.89 -17.29
C ALA A 132 -6.15 9.33 -16.77
N ASP A 133 -7.20 9.37 -17.59
CA ASP A 133 -8.43 8.64 -17.31
C ASP A 133 -8.22 7.14 -17.57
N LEU A 134 -8.27 6.35 -16.50
CA LEU A 134 -8.00 4.92 -16.48
C LEU A 134 -9.26 4.07 -16.78
N ALA A 135 -10.45 4.68 -16.81
CA ALA A 135 -11.71 3.96 -17.02
C ALA A 135 -11.76 3.19 -18.36
N PRO A 136 -11.29 3.74 -19.50
CA PRO A 136 -11.25 3.01 -20.77
C PRO A 136 -10.35 1.76 -20.71
N TYR A 137 -9.25 1.84 -19.95
CA TYR A 137 -8.30 0.74 -19.81
C TYR A 137 -8.85 -0.38 -18.94
N LEU A 138 -9.55 -0.03 -17.85
CA LEU A 138 -10.27 -0.99 -16.99
C LEU A 138 -11.36 -1.74 -17.75
N ALA A 139 -12.05 -1.09 -18.69
CA ALA A 139 -13.11 -1.69 -19.50
C ALA A 139 -12.60 -2.51 -20.71
N SER A 140 -11.33 -2.37 -21.09
CA SER A 140 -10.84 -2.84 -22.39
C SER A 140 -10.70 -4.36 -22.54
N ASN A 141 -10.72 -5.13 -21.44
CA ASN A 141 -10.38 -6.57 -21.39
C ASN A 141 -9.02 -6.95 -22.04
N LYS A 142 -8.23 -5.96 -22.48
CA LYS A 142 -6.99 -6.12 -23.25
C LYS A 142 -5.92 -6.89 -22.47
N PHE A 143 -6.02 -6.84 -21.15
CA PHE A 143 -5.08 -7.45 -20.21
C PHE A 143 -5.73 -8.59 -19.40
N GLY A 144 -6.69 -9.28 -20.03
CA GLY A 144 -7.56 -10.28 -19.40
C GLY A 144 -8.77 -9.63 -18.73
N ASP A 145 -9.78 -10.42 -18.39
CA ASP A 145 -10.93 -10.01 -17.59
C ASP A 145 -10.45 -9.53 -16.20
N LEU A 146 -9.94 -8.30 -16.13
CA LEU A 146 -9.41 -7.71 -14.92
C LEU A 146 -10.55 -7.22 -14.01
N ALA A 147 -11.70 -6.92 -14.62
CA ALA A 147 -12.92 -6.36 -14.01
C ALA A 147 -13.79 -7.33 -13.18
N PRO A 148 -13.92 -8.66 -13.43
CA PRO A 148 -14.78 -9.50 -12.60
C PRO A 148 -14.21 -9.78 -11.20
N ASP A 149 -12.88 -9.89 -11.07
CA ASP A 149 -12.22 -10.38 -9.84
C ASP A 149 -11.59 -9.28 -8.97
N TYR A 150 -11.25 -8.12 -9.54
CA TYR A 150 -10.84 -6.97 -8.73
C TYR A 150 -12.07 -6.18 -8.30
N LYS A 151 -12.69 -6.62 -7.21
CA LYS A 151 -13.78 -5.89 -6.56
C LYS A 151 -13.25 -5.20 -5.33
N SER A 152 -12.89 -3.93 -5.48
CA SER A 152 -12.71 -3.04 -4.34
C SER A 152 -13.94 -2.16 -4.23
N PRO A 153 -14.61 -2.09 -3.07
CA PRO A 153 -15.68 -1.11 -2.89
C PRO A 153 -15.21 0.35 -3.03
N LEU A 154 -13.90 0.59 -2.92
CA LEU A 154 -13.31 1.91 -3.19
C LEU A 154 -13.30 2.27 -4.67
N LEU A 155 -13.40 1.29 -5.57
CA LEU A 155 -13.30 1.52 -7.01
C LEU A 155 -14.46 2.37 -7.54
N ASP A 156 -15.69 2.09 -7.08
CA ASP A 156 -16.86 2.88 -7.49
C ASP A 156 -16.76 4.32 -6.95
N ALA A 157 -16.24 4.49 -5.73
CA ALA A 157 -16.01 5.79 -5.12
C ALA A 157 -14.87 6.60 -5.77
N ALA A 158 -13.96 5.94 -6.50
CA ALA A 158 -12.85 6.58 -7.19
C ALA A 158 -13.29 7.32 -8.47
N TYR A 159 -14.49 7.08 -8.99
CA TYR A 159 -14.96 7.81 -10.17
C TYR A 159 -15.29 9.26 -9.82
N VAL A 160 -14.63 10.21 -10.50
CA VAL A 160 -14.89 11.65 -10.37
C VAL A 160 -15.39 12.15 -11.72
N ASN A 161 -16.65 12.61 -11.77
CA ASN A 161 -17.30 13.09 -13.00
C ASN A 161 -17.28 12.07 -14.16
N GLY A 162 -17.29 10.77 -13.84
CA GLY A 162 -17.30 9.67 -14.83
C GLY A 162 -15.91 9.23 -15.33
N ALA A 163 -14.83 9.89 -14.88
CA ALA A 163 -13.46 9.47 -15.14
C ALA A 163 -12.85 8.77 -13.91
N LEU A 164 -11.88 7.89 -14.14
CA LEU A 164 -11.15 7.17 -13.10
C LEU A 164 -9.66 7.57 -13.13
N TYR A 165 -9.23 8.49 -12.28
CA TYR A 165 -7.85 9.01 -12.32
C TYR A 165 -6.81 8.16 -11.57
N GLY A 166 -7.26 7.13 -10.86
CA GLY A 166 -6.39 6.24 -10.10
C GLY A 166 -7.13 4.98 -9.71
N VAL A 167 -6.42 3.86 -9.67
CA VAL A 167 -6.96 2.60 -9.17
C VAL A 167 -6.67 2.55 -7.67
N PRO A 168 -7.69 2.63 -6.80
CA PRO A 168 -7.47 2.54 -5.36
C PRO A 168 -6.84 1.19 -5.02
N ASN A 169 -5.92 1.14 -4.08
CA ASN A 169 -5.46 -0.09 -3.47
C ASN A 169 -6.60 -0.70 -2.65
N ASN A 170 -6.87 -1.99 -2.82
CA ASN A 170 -7.93 -2.62 -2.04
C ASN A 170 -7.49 -2.76 -0.58
N ARG A 171 -8.08 -1.96 0.29
CA ARG A 171 -7.79 -1.92 1.72
C ARG A 171 -9.07 -1.92 2.54
N VAL A 172 -8.91 -2.07 3.85
CA VAL A 172 -10.00 -1.77 4.79
C VAL A 172 -10.27 -0.27 4.67
N PHE A 173 -11.51 0.11 4.41
CA PHE A 173 -11.88 1.52 4.33
C PHE A 173 -13.06 1.81 5.24
N GLY A 174 -13.12 3.06 5.67
CA GLY A 174 -14.05 3.48 6.69
C GLY A 174 -13.57 3.16 8.10
N SER A 175 -13.89 4.08 9.01
CA SER A 175 -13.75 3.90 10.44
C SER A 175 -15.13 3.60 11.03
N TYR A 176 -15.21 2.71 12.02
CA TYR A 176 -16.42 2.56 12.82
C TYR A 176 -16.25 3.24 14.15
N ASP A 177 -17.32 3.88 14.58
CA ASP A 177 -17.52 4.13 15.99
C ASP A 177 -18.10 2.86 16.60
N TYR A 178 -17.50 2.39 17.68
CA TYR A 178 -18.06 1.29 18.47
C TYR A 178 -17.91 1.59 19.95
N ILE A 179 -18.78 1.00 20.76
CA ILE A 179 -18.66 1.03 22.22
C ILE A 179 -18.28 -0.38 22.67
N GLN A 180 -17.05 -0.57 23.12
CA GLN A 180 -16.65 -1.83 23.75
C GLN A 180 -16.83 -1.73 25.27
N ILE A 181 -17.58 -2.66 25.85
CA ILE A 181 -17.86 -2.71 27.28
C ILE A 181 -17.76 -4.14 27.84
N ASN A 182 -17.16 -4.30 29.00
CA ASN A 182 -17.15 -5.58 29.70
C ASN A 182 -18.58 -5.98 30.11
N ARG A 183 -19.00 -7.22 29.82
CA ARG A 183 -20.34 -7.73 30.17
C ARG A 183 -20.67 -7.51 31.64
N GLU A 184 -19.75 -7.88 32.51
CA GLU A 184 -20.00 -7.92 33.94
C GLU A 184 -20.19 -6.52 34.50
N ILE A 185 -19.42 -5.56 33.98
CA ILE A 185 -19.58 -4.14 34.31
C ILE A 185 -20.93 -3.63 33.79
N ALA A 186 -21.25 -3.90 32.52
CA ALA A 186 -22.51 -3.48 31.91
C ALA A 186 -23.73 -4.00 32.72
N GLU A 187 -23.81 -5.31 32.94
CA GLU A 187 -24.97 -5.94 33.57
C GLU A 187 -25.04 -5.71 35.09
N ARG A 188 -23.90 -5.82 35.82
CA ARG A 188 -23.91 -5.81 37.28
C ARG A 188 -23.65 -4.45 37.91
N LYS A 189 -22.92 -3.56 37.21
CA LYS A 189 -22.50 -2.27 37.77
C LYS A 189 -23.28 -1.11 37.17
N LEU A 190 -23.56 -1.15 35.87
CA LEU A 190 -24.29 -0.09 35.18
C LEU A 190 -25.79 -0.38 35.03
N GLY A 191 -26.23 -1.61 35.29
CA GLY A 191 -27.62 -2.04 35.09
C GLY A 191 -28.04 -2.00 33.61
N VAL A 192 -27.08 -2.10 32.70
CA VAL A 192 -27.26 -2.04 31.25
C VAL A 192 -27.40 -3.46 30.72
N SER A 193 -28.56 -3.77 30.16
CA SER A 193 -28.79 -5.06 29.50
C SER A 193 -28.14 -5.06 28.12
N ALA A 194 -27.22 -5.99 27.88
CA ALA A 194 -26.56 -6.16 26.59
C ALA A 194 -27.53 -6.48 25.44
N GLN A 195 -28.67 -7.10 25.72
CA GLN A 195 -29.67 -7.46 24.71
C GLN A 195 -30.73 -6.39 24.48
N THR A 196 -30.87 -5.41 25.37
CA THR A 196 -31.99 -4.46 25.31
C THR A 196 -31.52 -3.03 25.11
N THR A 197 -30.49 -2.59 25.85
CA THR A 197 -29.96 -1.23 25.76
C THR A 197 -28.86 -1.12 24.73
N LEU A 198 -27.99 -2.14 24.58
CA LEU A 198 -26.89 -2.05 23.62
C LEU A 198 -27.37 -2.26 22.17
N LEU A 199 -28.36 -3.12 21.96
CA LEU A 199 -28.98 -3.34 20.65
C LEU A 199 -29.95 -2.21 20.26
N SER A 200 -30.36 -1.34 21.20
CA SER A 200 -31.19 -0.17 20.91
C SER A 200 -30.38 1.07 20.54
N ILE A 201 -29.05 1.05 20.70
CA ILE A 201 -28.22 2.19 20.32
C ILE A 201 -28.10 2.23 18.80
N THR A 202 -28.58 3.32 18.24
CA THR A 202 -28.66 3.55 16.79
C THR A 202 -27.51 4.43 16.29
N SER A 203 -27.09 5.40 17.10
CA SER A 203 -25.98 6.31 16.81
C SER A 203 -25.28 6.70 18.11
N MET A 204 -24.04 7.18 18.01
CA MET A 204 -23.26 7.66 19.16
C MET A 204 -23.83 8.89 19.85
N ASP A 205 -24.74 9.58 19.17
CA ASP A 205 -25.49 10.73 19.68
C ASP A 205 -26.92 10.37 20.13
N ASP A 206 -27.30 9.08 20.07
CA ASP A 206 -28.60 8.62 20.57
C ASP A 206 -28.69 8.79 22.10
N GLU A 207 -29.90 9.01 22.61
CA GLU A 207 -30.14 9.19 24.05
C GLU A 207 -29.61 8.01 24.87
N HIS A 208 -29.76 6.77 24.39
CA HIS A 208 -29.23 5.59 25.06
C HIS A 208 -27.69 5.50 24.98
N ALA A 209 -27.08 5.99 23.89
CA ALA A 209 -25.62 6.06 23.76
C ALA A 209 -25.04 7.09 24.72
N LEU A 210 -25.68 8.26 24.81
CA LEU A 210 -25.28 9.34 25.71
C LEU A 210 -25.51 8.94 27.18
N GLU A 211 -26.61 8.27 27.50
CA GLU A 211 -26.87 7.72 28.83
C GLU A 211 -25.84 6.66 29.21
N LEU A 212 -25.49 5.75 28.28
CA LEU A 212 -24.45 4.76 28.50
C LEU A 212 -23.08 5.41 28.72
N LYS A 213 -22.70 6.39 27.88
CA LYS A 213 -21.47 7.18 28.05
C LYS A 213 -21.43 7.89 29.40
N ALA A 214 -22.54 8.47 29.85
CA ALA A 214 -22.64 9.13 31.14
C ALA A 214 -22.50 8.15 32.31
N LYS A 215 -23.16 6.99 32.26
CA LYS A 215 -23.03 5.92 33.27
C LYS A 215 -21.60 5.36 33.35
N ILE A 216 -20.97 5.20 32.20
CA ILE A 216 -19.55 4.81 32.09
C ILE A 216 -18.66 5.88 32.75
N ALA A 217 -18.84 7.16 32.40
CA ALA A 217 -18.04 8.25 32.94
C ALA A 217 -18.21 8.40 34.46
N GLU A 218 -19.44 8.26 34.97
CA GLU A 218 -19.74 8.26 36.40
C GLU A 218 -19.10 7.06 37.11
N TYR A 219 -19.15 5.86 36.52
CA TYR A 219 -18.48 4.69 37.06
C TYR A 219 -16.96 4.88 37.14
N ASN A 220 -16.34 5.41 36.08
CA ASN A 220 -14.90 5.67 36.04
C ASN A 220 -14.47 6.77 37.02
N ALA A 221 -15.30 7.79 37.25
CA ALA A 221 -15.01 8.86 38.20
C ALA A 221 -15.07 8.41 39.67
N ASN A 222 -15.85 7.36 39.96
CA ASN A 222 -16.12 6.88 41.31
C ASN A 222 -15.32 5.63 41.71
N ASN A 223 -14.58 5.03 40.79
CA ASN A 223 -13.73 3.87 41.05
C ASN A 223 -12.30 4.20 40.65
N ASP A 224 -11.35 4.03 41.58
CA ASP A 224 -9.92 4.24 41.35
C ASP A 224 -9.46 3.32 40.20
N PRO A 225 -8.69 3.79 39.19
CA PRO A 225 -8.23 2.95 38.07
C PRO A 225 -7.46 1.69 38.49
N GLY A 226 -7.03 1.62 39.76
CA GLY A 226 -6.27 0.51 40.34
C GLY A 226 -7.05 -0.54 41.14
N GLU A 227 -8.32 -0.32 41.50
CA GLU A 227 -9.13 -1.30 42.26
C GLU A 227 -10.16 -2.01 41.36
N ALA A 228 -9.68 -2.72 40.34
CA ALA A 228 -10.31 -3.95 39.82
C ALA A 228 -9.56 -4.50 38.61
N ASP A 229 -8.32 -4.99 38.75
CA ASP A 229 -7.81 -6.11 37.93
C ASP A 229 -7.94 -5.99 36.38
N LEU A 230 -8.14 -4.78 35.85
CA LEU A 230 -8.49 -4.43 34.48
C LEU A 230 -7.58 -3.26 34.13
N VAL A 231 -6.52 -3.60 33.41
CA VAL A 231 -5.52 -2.64 32.92
C VAL A 231 -6.23 -1.63 32.02
N GLU A 232 -5.72 -0.40 31.93
CA GLU A 232 -6.21 0.68 31.02
C GLU A 232 -6.46 0.22 29.56
N SER A 233 -5.98 -0.96 29.15
CA SER A 233 -6.29 -1.62 27.88
C SER A 233 -7.67 -2.29 27.80
N ASP A 234 -8.40 -2.44 28.90
CA ASP A 234 -9.64 -3.25 29.00
C ASP A 234 -10.92 -2.45 29.31
N VAL A 235 -10.83 -1.12 29.35
CA VAL A 235 -11.97 -0.23 29.56
C VAL A 235 -12.01 0.83 28.46
N ILE A 236 -12.73 0.49 27.40
CA ILE A 236 -13.47 1.44 26.56
C ILE A 236 -12.58 2.33 25.68
N THR A 237 -12.32 1.90 24.45
CA THR A 237 -11.83 2.79 23.39
C THR A 237 -13.03 3.35 22.63
N LEU A 238 -13.32 4.64 22.81
CA LEU A 238 -14.09 5.42 21.84
C LEU A 238 -13.11 5.80 20.72
N VAL A 239 -13.19 5.11 19.58
CA VAL A 239 -12.53 5.56 18.35
C VAL A 239 -13.59 6.33 17.59
N THR A 240 -13.42 7.63 17.43
CA THR A 240 -14.34 8.48 16.66
C THR A 240 -13.55 9.20 15.58
N ASP A 241 -13.92 9.03 14.31
CA ASP A 241 -13.53 9.95 13.24
C ASP A 241 -14.58 9.94 12.11
N LYS A 242 -15.38 11.03 12.07
CA LYS A 242 -16.33 11.53 11.02
C LYS A 242 -17.85 11.29 11.23
N PRO A 243 -18.72 12.23 10.77
CA PRO A 243 -20.18 12.18 10.94
C PRO A 243 -20.91 11.22 9.95
N TYR A 244 -22.08 10.68 10.34
CA TYR A 244 -22.83 9.63 9.58
C TYR A 244 -24.38 9.69 9.70
N GLU A 245 -25.08 8.94 8.82
CA GLU A 245 -26.55 8.73 8.82
C GLU A 245 -26.94 7.25 9.07
N TYR A 246 -28.03 7.03 9.83
CA TYR A 246 -28.40 5.76 10.47
C TYR A 246 -29.18 4.72 9.62
N LYS A 247 -28.88 3.41 9.82
CA LYS A 247 -29.76 2.24 9.56
C LYS A 247 -29.42 1.10 10.56
N GLN A 248 -30.42 0.34 11.01
CA GLN A 248 -30.33 -0.71 12.06
C GLN A 248 -29.88 -2.08 11.51
N THR A 249 -28.90 -2.76 12.13
CA THR A 249 -28.55 -4.18 11.84
C THR A 249 -28.28 -4.97 13.13
N GLU A 250 -28.78 -6.21 13.23
CA GLU A 250 -28.91 -6.99 14.49
C GLU A 250 -27.67 -7.78 15.00
N GLU A 251 -26.48 -7.71 14.39
CA GLU A 251 -25.40 -8.66 14.76
C GLU A 251 -24.39 -8.14 15.81
N ALA A 252 -24.64 -8.42 17.09
CA ALA A 252 -23.60 -8.45 18.12
C ALA A 252 -22.90 -9.83 18.13
N LYS A 253 -21.62 -9.90 17.70
CA LYS A 253 -20.84 -11.16 17.72
C LYS A 253 -20.06 -11.35 19.02
N LYS A 254 -20.08 -12.59 19.52
CA LYS A 254 -19.35 -13.09 20.68
C LYS A 254 -17.89 -13.34 20.30
N VAL A 255 -16.93 -12.67 20.93
CA VAL A 255 -15.48 -12.97 20.76
C VAL A 255 -15.10 -14.05 21.77
N GLU A 256 -14.63 -15.21 21.30
CA GLU A 256 -14.20 -16.32 22.18
C GLU A 256 -12.68 -16.32 22.36
N GLY A 257 -12.22 -16.00 23.57
CA GLY A 257 -10.83 -16.09 24.00
C GLY A 257 -10.69 -15.70 25.48
N THR A 258 -10.28 -16.66 26.32
CA THR A 258 -9.87 -16.55 27.74
C THR A 258 -10.53 -15.48 28.63
N ALA A 259 -11.51 -15.93 29.42
CA ALA A 259 -11.84 -15.45 30.77
C ALA A 259 -11.98 -13.93 31.02
N ARG A 260 -12.77 -13.23 30.20
CA ARG A 260 -13.70 -12.15 30.59
C ARG A 260 -14.52 -11.80 29.35
N GLN A 261 -15.81 -12.14 29.36
CA GLN A 261 -16.70 -11.90 28.23
C GLN A 261 -16.85 -10.38 28.03
N GLN A 262 -16.15 -9.83 27.05
CA GLN A 262 -16.34 -8.45 26.58
C GLN A 262 -17.49 -8.42 25.57
N TYR A 263 -18.38 -7.42 25.65
CA TYR A 263 -19.31 -7.09 24.58
C TYR A 263 -18.74 -5.91 23.79
N ILE A 264 -18.68 -6.06 22.48
CA ILE A 264 -18.53 -4.92 21.58
C ILE A 264 -19.94 -4.58 21.09
N VAL A 265 -20.38 -3.36 21.36
CA VAL A 265 -21.57 -2.77 20.78
C VAL A 265 -21.11 -2.08 19.51
N ASN A 266 -21.31 -2.76 18.38
CA ASN A 266 -21.10 -2.14 17.08
C ASN A 266 -22.26 -1.20 16.81
N VAL A 267 -22.02 0.10 16.96
CA VAL A 267 -22.96 1.13 16.53
C VAL A 267 -22.38 1.74 15.26
N ALA A 268 -22.51 1.05 14.14
CA ALA A 268 -22.13 1.66 12.88
C ALA A 268 -22.99 1.13 11.74
N ARG A 269 -23.59 2.07 11.01
CA ARG A 269 -23.78 1.83 9.58
C ARG A 269 -22.39 1.90 8.96
N TYR A 270 -22.16 1.00 8.03
CA TYR A 270 -20.88 0.95 7.34
C TYR A 270 -20.70 2.23 6.54
N PRO A 271 -19.60 2.98 6.75
CA PRO A 271 -19.31 4.15 5.94
C PRO A 271 -19.23 3.72 4.47
N VAL A 272 -19.91 4.49 3.62
CA VAL A 272 -19.80 4.33 2.18
C VAL A 272 -18.48 4.97 1.77
N ALA A 273 -17.70 4.23 0.99
CA ALA A 273 -16.48 4.75 0.42
C ALA A 273 -16.75 6.09 -0.28
N ASN A 274 -15.93 7.09 -0.01
CA ASN A 274 -15.94 8.34 -0.75
C ASN A 274 -14.64 8.52 -1.54
N ALA A 275 -14.63 9.50 -2.44
CA ALA A 275 -13.48 9.76 -3.29
C ALA A 275 -12.21 10.09 -2.48
N ASP A 276 -12.32 10.77 -1.33
CA ASP A 276 -11.15 11.11 -0.52
C ASP A 276 -10.51 9.82 0.04
N GLU A 277 -11.32 8.87 0.49
CA GLU A 277 -10.84 7.56 0.95
C GLU A 277 -10.28 6.69 -0.18
N ALA A 278 -10.89 6.75 -1.36
CA ALA A 278 -10.41 6.04 -2.53
C ALA A 278 -9.03 6.55 -2.96
N TYR A 279 -8.83 7.88 -2.95
CA TYR A 279 -7.58 8.52 -3.37
C TYR A 279 -6.55 8.71 -2.26
N ALA A 280 -6.84 8.34 -1.01
CA ALA A 280 -5.84 8.28 0.06
C ALA A 280 -4.76 7.20 -0.18
N SER A 281 -5.03 6.26 -1.08
CA SER A 281 -4.07 5.22 -1.47
C SER A 281 -4.45 4.63 -2.84
N ALA A 282 -4.31 5.40 -3.91
CA ALA A 282 -4.57 4.94 -5.27
C ALA A 282 -3.32 5.03 -6.13
N TYR A 283 -3.19 4.17 -7.13
CA TYR A 283 -2.17 4.34 -8.15
C TYR A 283 -2.76 5.00 -9.39
N GLY A 284 -2.28 6.19 -9.71
CA GLY A 284 -2.58 6.94 -10.92
C GLY A 284 -1.44 6.87 -11.92
N VAL A 285 -1.73 7.28 -13.15
CA VAL A 285 -0.74 7.40 -14.22
C VAL A 285 -0.66 8.85 -14.65
N LEU A 286 0.53 9.43 -14.54
CA LEU A 286 0.84 10.69 -15.22
C LEU A 286 1.45 10.34 -16.57
N PRO A 287 0.72 10.56 -17.68
CA PRO A 287 1.25 10.26 -18.99
C PRO A 287 2.44 11.18 -19.27
N SER A 288 3.45 10.67 -19.98
CA SER A 288 4.40 11.56 -20.64
C SER A 288 3.59 12.45 -21.57
N ALA A 289 3.76 13.76 -21.46
CA ALA A 289 2.89 14.72 -22.14
C ALA A 289 2.78 14.34 -23.63
N ASN A 290 1.58 14.25 -24.20
CA ASN A 290 1.41 14.08 -25.65
C ASN A 290 1.88 15.35 -26.37
N LYS A 291 3.19 15.55 -26.45
CA LYS A 291 3.83 16.65 -27.15
C LYS A 291 4.56 16.08 -28.36
N THR A 292 4.33 16.72 -29.50
CA THR A 292 5.28 16.64 -30.60
C THR A 292 6.39 17.62 -30.25
N GLU A 293 7.50 17.11 -29.73
CA GLU A 293 8.65 17.96 -29.44
C GLU A 293 9.58 17.96 -30.66
N ALA A 294 10.06 19.16 -31.01
CA ALA A 294 11.14 19.32 -31.95
C ALA A 294 12.42 18.91 -31.23
N GLY A 295 12.96 17.74 -31.56
CA GLY A 295 14.25 17.27 -31.09
C GLY A 295 15.32 17.46 -32.15
N LYS A 296 16.57 17.21 -31.78
CA LYS A 296 17.66 17.00 -32.73
C LYS A 296 18.20 15.60 -32.54
N ASN A 297 18.49 14.87 -33.63
CA ASN A 297 19.21 13.59 -33.52
C ASN A 297 20.69 13.81 -33.16
N GLU A 298 21.44 12.72 -32.96
CA GLU A 298 22.88 12.74 -32.67
C GLU A 298 23.71 13.49 -33.74
N GLN A 299 23.15 13.67 -34.95
CA GLN A 299 23.75 14.39 -36.07
C GLN A 299 23.28 15.86 -36.16
N GLY A 300 22.45 16.32 -35.21
CA GLY A 300 21.95 17.69 -35.12
C GLY A 300 20.74 18.02 -36.00
N GLU A 301 20.16 17.02 -36.66
CA GLU A 301 19.02 17.16 -37.57
C GLU A 301 17.71 17.24 -36.80
N ASP A 302 16.81 18.13 -37.23
CA ASP A 302 15.52 18.31 -36.58
C ASP A 302 14.63 17.06 -36.77
N ILE A 303 14.19 16.47 -35.67
CA ILE A 303 13.26 15.34 -35.63
C ILE A 303 11.98 15.74 -34.92
N GLN A 304 10.84 15.23 -35.40
CA GLN A 304 9.60 15.27 -34.62
C GLN A 304 9.50 13.98 -33.82
N VAL A 305 9.44 14.11 -32.49
CA VAL A 305 9.25 12.96 -31.63
C VAL A 305 7.78 12.83 -31.28
N VAL A 306 7.18 11.69 -31.62
CA VAL A 306 5.82 11.34 -31.21
C VAL A 306 5.93 10.57 -29.91
N LEU A 307 5.56 11.21 -28.82
CA LEU A 307 5.37 10.54 -27.53
C LEU A 307 4.18 9.58 -27.65
N VAL A 308 4.42 8.31 -27.34
CA VAL A 308 3.41 7.26 -27.41
C VAL A 308 2.81 7.08 -26.02
N ASP A 309 1.49 7.16 -25.92
CA ASP A 309 0.77 6.87 -24.67
C ASP A 309 0.83 5.36 -24.39
N TYR A 310 1.58 5.00 -23.35
CA TYR A 310 1.70 3.62 -22.85
C TYR A 310 0.86 3.38 -21.60
N THR A 311 -0.11 4.23 -21.26
CA THR A 311 -0.96 4.08 -20.04
C THR A 311 -1.52 2.66 -19.88
N ASP A 312 -1.79 1.97 -20.99
CA ASP A 312 -2.19 0.57 -21.00
C ASP A 312 -1.18 -0.39 -20.32
N ARG A 313 0.13 -0.17 -20.49
CA ARG A 313 1.22 -0.90 -19.81
C ARG A 313 1.38 -0.52 -18.34
N ALA A 314 1.17 0.76 -18.00
CA ALA A 314 1.18 1.17 -16.58
C ALA A 314 0.09 0.42 -15.80
N MET A 315 -1.08 0.23 -16.42
CA MET A 315 -2.16 -0.54 -15.83
C MET A 315 -1.76 -1.99 -15.52
N GLU A 316 -0.97 -2.67 -16.38
CA GLU A 316 -0.48 -4.03 -16.09
C GLU A 316 0.27 -4.11 -14.73
N ILE A 317 1.07 -3.10 -14.42
CA ILE A 317 1.80 -3.00 -13.15
C ILE A 317 0.84 -2.75 -12.00
N ILE A 318 -0.05 -1.76 -12.14
CA ILE A 318 -1.04 -1.41 -11.10
C ILE A 318 -1.94 -2.61 -10.76
N TYR A 319 -2.33 -3.40 -11.75
CA TYR A 319 -3.08 -4.64 -11.52
C TYR A 319 -2.24 -5.73 -10.86
N ALA A 320 -0.98 -5.88 -11.27
CA ALA A 320 -0.08 -6.85 -10.65
C ALA A 320 0.08 -6.58 -9.15
N LEU A 321 0.16 -5.32 -8.73
CA LEU A 321 0.17 -4.94 -7.31
C LEU A 321 -1.10 -5.37 -6.56
N ASN A 322 -2.23 -5.46 -7.25
CA ASN A 322 -3.52 -5.79 -6.65
C ASN A 322 -3.93 -7.27 -6.76
N LYS A 323 -3.21 -8.09 -7.55
CA LYS A 323 -3.53 -9.50 -7.81
C LYS A 323 -2.36 -10.48 -7.63
N ASP A 324 -1.14 -10.06 -7.93
CA ASP A 324 0.05 -10.93 -7.84
C ASP A 324 0.65 -10.82 -6.45
N LYS A 325 0.40 -11.85 -5.62
CA LYS A 325 0.91 -11.92 -4.25
C LYS A 325 2.44 -11.79 -4.17
N ASN A 326 3.19 -12.22 -5.17
CA ASN A 326 4.65 -12.10 -5.15
C ASN A 326 5.07 -10.65 -5.37
N ILE A 327 4.54 -9.99 -6.40
CA ILE A 327 4.83 -8.57 -6.68
C ILE A 327 4.38 -7.70 -5.50
N ARG A 328 3.15 -7.92 -5.00
CA ARG A 328 2.60 -7.24 -3.82
C ARG A 328 3.50 -7.37 -2.60
N ASN A 329 3.92 -8.59 -2.25
CA ASN A 329 4.75 -8.83 -1.07
C ASN A 329 6.18 -8.35 -1.25
N THR A 330 6.74 -8.43 -2.47
CA THR A 330 8.06 -7.89 -2.75
C THR A 330 8.08 -6.38 -2.54
N LEU A 331 7.06 -5.67 -3.03
CA LEU A 331 6.94 -4.23 -2.77
C LEU A 331 6.62 -3.94 -1.29
N GLN A 332 5.93 -4.82 -0.57
CA GLN A 332 5.55 -4.59 0.83
C GLN A 332 6.70 -4.77 1.84
N TYR A 333 7.35 -5.92 1.72
CA TYR A 333 8.21 -6.50 2.76
C TYR A 333 9.65 -6.64 2.27
N GLY A 334 9.90 -6.32 1.00
CA GLY A 334 11.16 -6.53 0.32
C GLY A 334 11.35 -7.97 -0.16
N VAL A 335 12.58 -8.43 -0.30
CA VAL A 335 12.90 -9.77 -0.82
C VAL A 335 12.95 -10.80 0.31
N LYS A 336 12.24 -11.92 0.14
CA LYS A 336 12.25 -13.03 1.11
C LYS A 336 13.66 -13.60 1.25
N GLY A 337 14.12 -13.74 2.49
CA GLY A 337 15.47 -14.18 2.84
C GLY A 337 16.50 -13.06 2.92
N ALA A 338 16.21 -11.88 2.37
CA ALA A 338 17.04 -10.69 2.50
C ALA A 338 16.42 -9.69 3.49
N ASN A 339 15.20 -9.23 3.20
CA ASN A 339 14.49 -8.21 3.97
C ASN A 339 13.47 -8.78 4.95
N TYR A 340 12.99 -10.01 4.72
CA TYR A 340 12.07 -10.69 5.64
C TYR A 340 12.16 -12.20 5.57
N THR A 341 11.71 -12.88 6.62
CA THR A 341 11.49 -14.33 6.64
C THR A 341 10.03 -14.64 6.98
N VAL A 342 9.63 -15.90 6.84
CA VAL A 342 8.29 -16.34 7.23
C VAL A 342 8.44 -17.43 8.28
N VAL A 343 7.88 -17.20 9.47
CA VAL A 343 7.87 -18.12 10.60
C VAL A 343 6.41 -18.41 10.93
N ASP A 344 6.01 -19.68 10.89
CA ASP A 344 4.63 -20.11 11.16
C ASP A 344 3.56 -19.38 10.31
N GLY A 345 3.92 -19.05 9.07
CA GLY A 345 3.04 -18.33 8.13
C GLY A 345 2.96 -16.82 8.35
N ILE A 346 3.71 -16.28 9.31
CA ILE A 346 3.79 -14.86 9.64
C ILE A 346 5.10 -14.28 9.12
N VAL A 347 5.02 -13.13 8.47
CA VAL A 347 6.16 -12.33 8.00
C VAL A 347 6.87 -11.72 9.20
N VAL A 348 8.17 -11.95 9.28
CA VAL A 348 9.08 -11.33 10.24
C VAL A 348 10.11 -10.52 9.45
N LYS A 349 10.04 -9.20 9.58
CA LYS A 349 10.96 -8.27 8.90
C LYS A 349 12.36 -8.36 9.49
N SER A 350 13.37 -8.14 8.66
CA SER A 350 14.77 -8.03 9.08
C SER A 350 14.98 -6.72 9.84
N THR A 351 15.78 -6.79 10.88
CA THR A 351 16.28 -5.64 11.65
C THR A 351 17.78 -5.44 11.47
N GLU A 352 18.41 -6.22 10.58
CA GLU A 352 19.84 -6.07 10.27
C GLU A 352 20.06 -4.75 9.52
N GLU A 353 21.05 -3.98 9.98
CA GLU A 353 21.56 -2.78 9.31
C GLU A 353 22.01 -3.18 7.89
N ASP A 354 21.47 -2.56 6.83
CA ASP A 354 21.55 -2.93 5.40
C ASP A 354 20.35 -3.72 4.79
N ARG A 355 19.39 -4.17 5.61
CA ARG A 355 18.25 -4.99 5.15
C ARG A 355 16.89 -4.46 5.55
N VAL A 356 16.86 -3.38 6.33
CA VAL A 356 15.62 -2.77 6.80
C VAL A 356 14.84 -2.20 5.61
N TYR A 357 13.63 -2.71 5.41
CA TYR A 357 12.73 -2.26 4.35
C TYR A 357 11.32 -2.09 4.88
N ASN A 358 10.81 -0.86 4.86
CA ASN A 358 9.54 -0.52 5.48
C ASN A 358 8.65 0.31 4.56
N MET A 359 7.45 -0.23 4.32
CA MET A 359 6.38 0.41 3.57
C MET A 359 5.10 0.37 4.37
N ASN A 360 4.26 1.40 4.24
CA ASN A 360 2.89 1.35 4.69
C ASN A 360 2.11 0.29 3.89
N ILE A 361 1.34 -0.55 4.59
CA ILE A 361 0.60 -1.64 3.97
C ILE A 361 -0.51 -1.18 3.02
N GLU A 362 -1.08 -0.01 3.27
CA GLU A 362 -2.15 0.55 2.45
C GLU A 362 -1.62 1.12 1.12
N TYR A 363 -0.33 1.43 1.04
CA TYR A 363 0.28 2.14 -0.08
C TYR A 363 0.81 1.24 -1.18
N THR A 364 0.79 -0.07 -1.01
CA THR A 364 1.59 -0.99 -1.84
C THR A 364 0.74 -2.00 -2.61
N GLY A 365 -0.58 -1.79 -2.67
CA GLY A 365 -1.54 -2.63 -3.39
C GLY A 365 -2.60 -3.25 -2.47
N ASN A 366 -3.29 -4.27 -2.98
CA ASN A 366 -4.36 -4.97 -2.27
C ASN A 366 -3.85 -5.63 -0.97
N VAL A 367 -4.31 -5.15 0.19
CA VAL A 367 -3.90 -5.65 1.51
C VAL A 367 -4.38 -7.09 1.74
N PHE A 368 -5.50 -7.49 1.15
CA PHE A 368 -6.12 -8.80 1.40
C PHE A 368 -5.41 -9.97 0.70
N ILE A 369 -4.46 -9.68 -0.20
CA ILE A 369 -3.58 -10.71 -0.80
C ILE A 369 -2.18 -10.70 -0.18
N ALA A 370 -1.86 -9.73 0.66
CA ALA A 370 -0.57 -9.65 1.34
C ALA A 370 -0.39 -10.86 2.27
N SER A 371 0.87 -11.25 2.49
CA SER A 371 1.18 -12.22 3.56
C SER A 371 0.91 -11.61 4.93
N TYR A 372 0.51 -12.43 5.90
CA TYR A 372 0.22 -11.91 7.24
C TYR A 372 1.50 -11.51 7.96
N SER A 373 1.42 -10.51 8.82
CA SER A 373 2.50 -10.05 9.70
C SER A 373 1.97 -9.82 11.12
N ASP A 374 2.83 -9.32 12.00
CA ASP A 374 2.48 -8.80 13.33
C ASP A 374 1.42 -7.69 13.30
N VAL A 375 1.49 -6.81 12.30
CA VAL A 375 0.52 -5.73 12.06
C VAL A 375 -0.70 -6.22 11.27
N TRP A 376 -0.50 -6.98 10.20
CA TRP A 376 -1.58 -7.46 9.33
C TRP A 376 -1.89 -8.93 9.56
N THR A 377 -2.78 -9.21 10.50
CA THR A 377 -3.10 -10.58 10.92
C THR A 377 -4.23 -11.21 10.08
N ALA A 378 -4.40 -12.52 10.19
CA ALA A 378 -5.51 -13.23 9.56
C ALA A 378 -6.89 -12.72 10.05
N ASP A 379 -6.98 -12.37 11.34
CA ASP A 379 -8.21 -11.79 11.90
C ASP A 379 -8.46 -10.38 11.36
N ALA A 380 -7.43 -9.52 11.28
CA ALA A 380 -7.55 -8.19 10.68
C ALA A 380 -8.04 -8.28 9.23
N ALA A 381 -7.48 -9.19 8.42
CA ALA A 381 -7.92 -9.43 7.05
C ALA A 381 -9.38 -9.93 6.99
N LYS A 382 -9.76 -10.86 7.86
CA LYS A 382 -11.13 -11.39 7.94
C LYS A 382 -12.14 -10.29 8.29
N TYR A 383 -11.87 -9.50 9.32
CA TYR A 383 -12.76 -8.41 9.74
C TYR A 383 -12.81 -7.30 8.70
N GLY A 384 -11.67 -6.95 8.11
CA GLY A 384 -11.59 -5.96 7.03
C GLY A 384 -12.40 -6.34 5.79
N LEU A 385 -12.38 -7.62 5.39
CA LEU A 385 -13.22 -8.11 4.29
C LEU A 385 -14.71 -8.03 4.62
N GLU A 386 -15.08 -8.41 5.85
CA GLU A 386 -16.47 -8.34 6.30
C GLU A 386 -16.96 -6.89 6.33
N GLN A 387 -16.11 -5.99 6.81
CA GLN A 387 -16.28 -4.54 6.77
C GLN A 387 -16.60 -4.06 5.35
N ASN A 388 -15.69 -4.33 4.42
CA ASN A 388 -15.82 -3.90 3.04
C ASN A 388 -17.11 -4.44 2.38
N LYS A 389 -17.51 -5.68 2.69
CA LYS A 389 -18.76 -6.27 2.17
C LYS A 389 -19.99 -5.53 2.69
N GLN A 390 -20.03 -5.22 3.98
CA GLN A 390 -21.18 -4.59 4.60
C GLN A 390 -21.31 -3.10 4.22
N SER A 391 -20.20 -2.41 3.90
CA SER A 391 -20.21 -1.07 3.29
C SER A 391 -20.90 -0.99 1.93
N VAL A 392 -20.83 -2.05 1.11
CA VAL A 392 -21.48 -2.09 -0.21
C VAL A 392 -22.99 -2.33 -0.10
N LEU A 393 -23.46 -2.97 0.97
CA LEU A 393 -24.87 -3.33 1.19
C LEU A 393 -25.70 -2.17 1.78
N GLY A 394 -25.15 -0.96 1.81
CA GLY A 394 -25.78 0.23 2.40
C GLY A 394 -26.93 0.84 1.61
N GLU A 395 -27.22 0.40 0.38
CA GLU A 395 -28.33 0.91 -0.45
C GLU A 395 -29.72 0.53 0.10
#